data_AF-A0A177YE65-F1
#
_entry.id   AF-A0A177YE65-F1
#
_cell.length_a   1.000
_cell.length_b   1.000
_cell.length_c   1.000
_cell.angle_alpha   90.00
_cell.angle_beta   90.00
_cell.angle_gamma   90.00
#
_symmetry.space_group_name_H-M   'P 1'
#
loop_
_entity.id
_entity.type
_entity.pdbx_description
1 polymer ?
#
loop_
_entity_poly.entity_id
_entity_poly.type
_entity_poly.pdbx_seq_one_letter_code
_entity_poly.pdbx_strand_id
1 'polypeptide(L)' 'MLPDRHDAVISAAAEHGATTAGHDLDALHADIAYYAGAEHKAPARLDDRIWDGLLAKHTIAAADAVALRID' A
#
# COMPACT_ATOMS: atom_id res chain seq x y z
N MET A 1 -8.94 -6.75 23.19
CA MET A 1 -9.27 -5.96 21.99
C MET A 1 -8.12 -6.14 21.03
N LEU A 2 -8.33 -6.77 19.87
CA LEU A 2 -7.32 -6.68 18.80
C LEU A 2 -7.25 -5.19 18.43
N PRO A 3 -6.05 -4.61 18.24
CA PRO A 3 -5.95 -3.30 17.59
C PRO A 3 -6.78 -3.35 16.32
N ASP A 4 -7.53 -2.27 16.06
CA ASP A 4 -8.52 -2.24 14.99
C ASP A 4 -7.85 -2.70 13.69
N ARG A 5 -8.45 -3.66 12.98
CA ARG A 5 -7.80 -4.32 11.83
C ARG A 5 -7.40 -3.29 10.78
N HIS A 6 -8.12 -2.17 10.73
CA HIS A 6 -7.83 -1.02 9.89
C HIS A 6 -6.55 -0.28 10.33
N ASP A 7 -6.38 0.00 11.62
CA ASP A 7 -5.17 0.66 12.16
C ASP A 7 -3.91 -0.20 11.92
N ALA A 8 -4.05 -1.52 12.01
CA ALA A 8 -2.96 -2.45 11.71
C ALA A 8 -2.58 -2.42 10.22
N VAL A 9 -3.55 -2.22 9.32
CA VAL A 9 -3.31 -2.06 7.88
C VAL A 9 -2.61 -0.74 7.58
N ILE A 10 -3.11 0.37 8.16
CA ILE A 10 -2.51 1.70 7.99
C ILE A 10 -1.07 1.71 8.49
N SER A 11 -0.85 1.16 9.69
CA SER A 11 0.49 1.12 10.30
C SER A 11 1.45 0.28 9.45
N ALA A 12 1.03 -0.89 9.00
CA ALA A 12 1.87 -1.76 8.17
C ALA A 12 2.20 -1.13 6.80
N ALA A 13 1.22 -0.45 6.17
CA ALA A 13 1.46 0.29 4.93
C ALA A 13 2.51 1.40 5.12
N ALA A 14 2.40 2.17 6.21
CA ALA A 14 3.37 3.22 6.54
C ALA A 14 4.77 2.66 6.83
N GLU A 15 4.87 1.53 7.55
CA GLU A 15 6.15 0.84 7.80
C GLU A 15 6.85 0.38 6.52
N HIS A 16 6.07 0.04 5.48
CA HIS A 16 6.58 -0.34 4.16
C HIS A 16 6.78 0.86 3.22
N GLY A 17 6.68 2.10 3.73
CA GLY A 17 6.96 3.31 2.98
C GLY A 17 5.82 3.80 2.08
N ALA A 18 4.60 3.28 2.26
CA ALA A 18 3.43 3.83 1.58
C ALA A 18 3.18 5.27 2.04
N THR A 19 2.91 6.15 1.09
CA THR A 19 2.69 7.58 1.32
C THR A 19 1.59 8.09 0.40
N THR A 20 0.81 9.07 0.85
CA THR A 20 -0.24 9.71 0.03
C THR A 20 0.29 10.39 -1.23
N ALA A 21 1.57 10.80 -1.24
CA ALA A 21 2.20 11.42 -2.40
C ALA A 21 2.67 10.40 -3.45
N GLY A 22 2.95 9.16 -3.03
CA GLY A 22 3.47 8.12 -3.91
C GLY A 22 2.46 7.02 -4.22
N HIS A 23 1.36 6.91 -3.46
CA HIS A 23 0.48 5.76 -3.51
C HIS A 23 -0.98 6.14 -3.30
N ASP A 24 -1.88 5.42 -4.00
CA ASP A 24 -3.31 5.41 -3.69
C ASP A 24 -3.53 4.59 -2.41
N LEU A 25 -3.56 5.29 -1.27
CA LEU A 25 -3.66 4.64 0.03
C LEU A 25 -5.01 3.93 0.24
N ASP A 26 -6.09 4.45 -0.34
CA ASP A 26 -7.42 3.84 -0.15
C ASP A 26 -7.48 2.48 -0.85
N ALA A 27 -7.01 2.41 -2.10
CA ALA A 27 -6.92 1.16 -2.85
C ALA A 27 -5.88 0.19 -2.24
N LEU A 28 -4.75 0.72 -1.77
CA LEU A 28 -3.71 -0.06 -1.12
C LEU A 28 -4.21 -0.70 0.19
N HIS A 29 -4.86 0.06 1.07
CA HIS A 29 -5.38 -0.47 2.35
C HIS A 29 -6.41 -1.58 2.14
N ALA A 30 -7.27 -1.45 1.12
CA ALA A 30 -8.25 -2.48 0.79
C ALA A 30 -7.58 -3.80 0.38
N ASP A 31 -6.56 -3.74 -0.47
CA ASP A 31 -5.83 -4.93 -0.91
C ASP A 31 -5.01 -5.57 0.22
N ILE A 32 -4.35 -4.78 1.06
CA ILE A 32 -3.63 -5.31 2.24
C ILE A 32 -4.61 -6.08 3.14
N ALA A 33 -5.80 -5.51 3.41
CA ALA A 33 -6.82 -6.16 4.23
C ALA A 33 -7.30 -7.49 3.62
N TYR A 34 -7.44 -7.53 2.29
CA TYR A 34 -7.80 -8.72 1.53
C TYR A 34 -6.73 -9.82 1.67
N TYR A 35 -5.47 -9.54 1.34
CA TYR A 35 -4.39 -10.54 1.39
C TYR A 35 -4.12 -11.03 2.81
N ALA A 36 -4.14 -10.13 3.80
CA ALA A 36 -4.04 -10.49 5.22
C ALA A 36 -5.16 -11.47 5.63
N GLY A 37 -6.37 -11.25 5.11
CA GLY A 37 -7.51 -12.15 5.32
C GLY A 37 -7.35 -13.51 4.63
N ALA A 38 -6.97 -13.50 3.36
CA ALA A 38 -6.80 -14.72 2.55
C ALA A 38 -5.72 -15.64 3.15
N GLU A 39 -4.63 -15.07 3.66
CA GLU A 39 -3.53 -15.82 4.27
C GLU A 39 -3.70 -16.08 5.77
N HIS A 40 -4.76 -15.56 6.39
CA HIS A 40 -4.96 -15.60 7.83
C HIS A 40 -3.74 -15.05 8.61
N LYS A 41 -3.13 -13.99 8.08
CA LYS A 41 -1.94 -13.33 8.66
C LYS A 41 -2.29 -11.91 9.11
N ALA A 42 -1.49 -11.38 10.04
CA ALA A 42 -1.51 -9.95 10.31
C ALA A 42 -0.95 -9.18 9.09
N PRO A 43 -1.42 -7.95 8.79
CA PRO A 43 -0.89 -7.13 7.70
C PRO A 43 0.65 -7.04 7.69
N ALA A 44 1.24 -6.77 8.85
CA ALA A 44 2.71 -6.69 9.02
C ALA A 44 3.47 -8.02 8.82
N ARG A 45 2.76 -9.15 8.64
CA ARG A 45 3.36 -10.48 8.43
C ARG A 45 3.14 -11.03 7.03
N LEU A 46 2.56 -10.23 6.13
CA LEU A 46 2.50 -10.58 4.70
C LEU A 46 3.91 -10.74 4.13
N ASP A 47 4.02 -11.56 3.09
CA ASP A 47 5.30 -11.82 2.42
C ASP A 47 5.80 -10.57 1.69
N ASP A 48 7.11 -10.33 1.71
CA ASP A 48 7.73 -9.18 1.05
C ASP A 48 7.37 -9.11 -0.45
N ARG A 49 7.22 -10.26 -1.13
CA ARG A 49 6.80 -10.29 -2.54
C ARG A 49 5.38 -9.76 -2.75
N ILE A 50 4.50 -9.95 -1.76
CA ILE A 50 3.14 -9.40 -1.81
C ILE A 50 3.22 -7.90 -1.60
N TRP A 51 4.03 -7.44 -0.64
CA TRP A 51 4.27 -6.01 -0.42
C TRP A 51 4.82 -5.31 -1.65
N ASP A 52 5.86 -5.84 -2.28
CA ASP A 52 6.42 -5.30 -3.52
C ASP A 52 5.37 -5.19 -4.62
N GLY A 53 4.53 -6.23 -4.78
CA GLY A 53 3.45 -6.24 -5.76
C GLY A 53 2.35 -5.22 -5.46
N LEU A 54 1.95 -5.09 -4.19
CA LEU A 54 0.93 -4.13 -3.75
C LEU A 54 1.40 -2.69 -3.89
N LEU A 55 2.63 -2.38 -3.45
CA LEU A 55 3.22 -1.05 -3.58
C LEU A 55 3.36 -0.65 -5.05
N ALA A 56 3.89 -1.54 -5.90
CA ALA A 56 4.04 -1.27 -7.32
C ALA A 56 2.67 -1.06 -8.02
N LYS A 57 1.67 -1.88 -7.68
CA LYS A 57 0.31 -1.77 -8.23
C LYS A 57 -0.35 -0.43 -7.91
N HIS A 58 -0.15 0.06 -6.69
CA HIS A 58 -0.79 1.29 -6.18
C HIS A 58 0.10 2.52 -6.24
N THR A 59 1.27 2.42 -6.88
CA THR A 59 2.13 3.58 -7.12
C THR A 59 1.38 4.56 -8.02
N ILE A 60 1.21 5.79 -7.54
CA ILE A 60 0.75 6.89 -8.38
C ILE A 60 1.94 7.28 -9.24
N ALA A 61 1.96 6.77 -10.48
CA ALA A 61 2.91 7.27 -11.47
C ALA A 61 2.71 8.78 -11.55
N ALA A 62 3.79 9.54 -11.28
CA ALA A 62 3.78 10.99 -11.40
C ALA A 62 3.54 11.35 -12.88
N ALA A 63 2.28 11.35 -13.28
CA ALA A 63 1.82 11.84 -14.56
C ALA A 63 1.97 13.36 -14.55
N ASP A 64 3.21 13.87 -14.66
CA ASP A 64 3.48 15.20 -15.25
C ASP A 64 4.96 15.61 -15.37
N ALA A 65 5.97 14.86 -14.90
CA ALA A 65 7.36 15.36 -14.95
C ALA A 65 7.97 15.45 -16.37
N VAL A 66 7.33 14.88 -17.40
CA VAL A 66 7.84 14.87 -18.79
C VAL A 66 7.00 15.74 -19.73
N ALA A 67 5.74 16.07 -19.41
CA ALA A 67 4.89 16.86 -20.29
C ALA A 67 5.24 18.37 -20.26
N LEU A 68 5.85 18.88 -19.19
CA LEU A 68 6.16 20.31 -19.00
C LEU A 68 7.60 20.73 -19.41
N ARG A 69 8.32 19.91 -20.20
CA ARG A 69 9.68 20.24 -20.67
C ARG A 69 9.78 20.45 -22.19
N ILE A 70 8.64 20.42 -22.87
CA ILE A 70 8.53 20.67 -24.31
C ILE A 70 7.46 21.76 -24.50
N ASP A 71 7.80 23.01 -24.16
CA ASP A 71 7.34 24.24 -24.81
C ASP A 71 8.37 25.35 -24.51
#